data_AF-A0A7K1D1V6-F1
#
_entry.id   AF-A0A7K1D1V6-F1
#
_cell.length_a   1.000
_cell.length_b   1.000
_cell.length_c   1.000
_cell.angle_alpha   90.00
_cell.angle_beta   90.00
_cell.angle_gamma   90.00
#
_symmetry.space_group_name_H-M   'P 1'
#
loop_
_entity.id
_entity.type
_entity.pdbx_description
1 polymer ?
#
loop_
_entity_poly.entity_id
_entity_poly.type
_entity_poly.pdbx_seq_one_letter_code
_entity_poly.pdbx_strand_id
1 'polypeptide(L)'
;MAMKSTFRREPVRYDGGVKRTWLRRIVTISAVWLLALVLLLLLALWVVVCILVDLATGKWRLPTLRLVAFALCWSWLEAIGVSVAGILWLVGRGKSQPANYALQRWWAKQLIGSLRITCGFGIDVEGVEPLSEKPLVCLGRHASLGDALVSAWVFGSLAHRYPRYVMKKELLLDPCLDVVGQRIPNYFVDRGSAAIRQEIDGIRAMAANMIPKDVAVIFPEGTRTNDEKRVALVQRLEKRAPELHAKLVGLERLLPPRSA
;
A
#
# COMPACT_ATOMS: atom_id res chain seq x y z
N MET A 1 0.54 -31.91 -13.41
CA MET A 1 1.08 -32.11 -12.05
C MET A 1 0.64 -30.92 -11.20
N ALA A 2 -0.22 -31.15 -10.20
CA ALA A 2 -1.03 -30.11 -9.56
C ALA A 2 -0.23 -29.26 -8.56
N MET A 3 -0.14 -27.95 -8.81
CA MET A 3 0.40 -26.93 -7.90
C MET A 3 -0.61 -26.62 -6.77
N LYS A 4 -0.99 -27.65 -5.99
CA LYS A 4 -1.94 -27.57 -4.88
C LYS A 4 -1.23 -27.86 -3.56
N SER A 5 -0.56 -26.88 -2.94
CA SER A 5 -0.49 -26.78 -1.45
C SER A 5 0.22 -25.55 -0.87
N THR A 6 0.75 -24.61 -1.65
CA THR A 6 1.62 -23.56 -1.05
C THR A 6 0.87 -22.46 -0.29
N PHE A 7 -0.41 -22.17 -0.57
CA PHE A 7 -1.10 -20.97 -0.04
C PHE A 7 -1.97 -21.19 1.23
N ARG A 8 -1.82 -22.31 1.95
CA ARG A 8 -2.75 -22.74 3.01
C ARG A 8 -2.46 -22.17 4.42
N ARG A 9 -2.36 -20.86 4.61
CA ARG A 9 -2.41 -20.28 5.98
C ARG A 9 -3.29 -19.04 6.02
N GLU A 10 -4.24 -18.99 6.96
CA GLU A 10 -5.17 -17.87 7.07
C GLU A 10 -4.43 -16.59 7.48
N PRO A 11 -4.74 -15.44 6.85
CA PRO A 11 -4.12 -14.17 7.21
C PRO A 11 -4.52 -13.76 8.62
N VAL A 12 -3.59 -13.18 9.37
CA VAL A 12 -3.90 -12.54 10.66
C VAL A 12 -4.72 -11.28 10.36
N ARG A 13 -5.98 -11.27 10.77
CA ARG A 13 -6.87 -10.15 10.50
C ARG A 13 -6.81 -9.12 11.62
N TYR A 14 -6.88 -7.86 11.22
CA TYR A 14 -7.13 -6.79 12.16
C TYR A 14 -8.64 -6.75 12.47
N ASP A 15 -9.03 -7.50 13.49
CA ASP A 15 -10.43 -7.66 13.87
C ASP A 15 -10.84 -6.57 14.86
N GLY A 16 -10.93 -5.33 14.37
CA GLY A 16 -11.58 -4.24 15.09
C GLY A 16 -13.10 -4.41 15.18
N GLY A 17 -13.61 -5.60 15.55
CA GLY A 17 -15.03 -5.95 15.64
C GLY A 17 -15.76 -6.11 14.30
N VAL A 18 -16.55 -7.17 14.17
CA VAL A 18 -17.31 -7.49 12.93
C VAL A 18 -18.27 -6.37 12.54
N LYS A 19 -19.03 -5.81 13.51
CA LYS A 19 -19.98 -4.71 13.25
C LYS A 19 -19.30 -3.45 12.70
N ARG A 20 -18.17 -3.06 13.28
CA ARG A 20 -17.38 -1.91 12.81
C ARG A 20 -16.79 -2.15 11.42
N THR A 21 -16.40 -3.39 11.11
CA THR A 21 -15.91 -3.78 9.78
C THR A 21 -16.99 -3.63 8.71
N TRP A 22 -18.20 -4.15 8.95
CA TRP A 22 -19.30 -4.01 7.99
C TRP A 22 -19.72 -2.56 7.79
N LEU A 23 -19.85 -1.79 8.86
CA LEU A 23 -20.16 -0.36 8.77
C LEU A 23 -19.10 0.39 7.96
N ARG A 24 -17.81 0.17 8.26
CA ARG A 24 -16.70 0.77 7.50
C ARG A 24 -16.78 0.42 6.02
N ARG A 25 -17.00 -0.85 5.67
CA ARG A 25 -17.09 -1.29 4.27
C ARG A 25 -18.30 -0.70 3.54
N ILE A 26 -19.47 -0.67 4.18
CA ILE A 26 -20.66 -0.05 3.58
C ILE A 26 -20.38 1.42 3.27
N VAL A 27 -19.81 2.16 4.22
CA VAL A 27 -19.50 3.58 4.05
C VAL A 27 -18.43 3.80 2.97
N THR A 28 -17.29 3.13 3.07
CA THR A 28 -16.13 3.34 2.18
C THR A 28 -16.41 2.87 0.75
N ILE A 29 -17.07 1.72 0.56
CA ILE A 29 -17.46 1.22 -0.76
C ILE A 29 -18.51 2.13 -1.40
N SER A 30 -19.53 2.55 -0.65
CA SER A 30 -20.54 3.47 -1.18
C SER A 30 -19.94 4.83 -1.53
N ALA A 31 -19.03 5.34 -0.69
CA ALA A 31 -18.34 6.61 -0.91
C ALA A 31 -17.46 6.56 -2.17
N VAL A 32 -16.73 5.47 -2.42
CA VAL A 32 -15.88 5.39 -3.62
C VAL A 32 -16.71 5.28 -4.90
N TRP A 33 -17.84 4.56 -4.87
CA TRP A 33 -18.78 4.52 -5.98
C TRP A 33 -19.40 5.89 -6.25
N LEU A 34 -19.85 6.58 -5.20
CA LEU A 34 -20.38 7.94 -5.31
C LEU A 34 -19.34 8.88 -5.91
N LEU A 35 -18.09 8.83 -5.42
CA LEU A 35 -17.00 9.64 -5.96
C LEU A 35 -16.75 9.35 -7.44
N ALA A 36 -16.66 8.07 -7.83
CA ALA A 36 -16.45 7.66 -9.21
C ALA A 36 -17.55 8.16 -10.15
N LEU A 37 -18.82 8.06 -9.71
CA LEU A 37 -19.97 8.54 -10.46
C LEU A 37 -20.00 10.07 -10.54
N VAL A 38 -19.76 10.77 -9.45
CA VAL A 38 -19.73 12.24 -9.43
C VAL A 38 -18.62 12.78 -10.33
N LEU A 39 -17.40 12.22 -10.26
CA LEU A 39 -16.31 12.62 -11.13
C LEU A 39 -16.58 12.32 -12.61
N LEU A 40 -17.29 11.23 -12.91
CA LEU A 40 -17.68 10.90 -14.29
C LEU A 40 -18.80 11.81 -14.81
N LEU A 41 -19.85 12.03 -14.03
CA LEU A 41 -21.00 12.85 -14.41
C LEU A 41 -20.61 14.33 -14.57
N LEU A 42 -19.72 14.82 -13.71
CA LEU A 42 -19.23 16.20 -13.75
C LEU A 42 -17.98 16.36 -14.62
N LEU A 43 -17.65 15.38 -15.49
CA LEU A 43 -16.43 15.36 -16.29
C LEU A 43 -16.15 16.66 -17.02
N ALA A 44 -17.10 17.11 -17.83
CA ALA A 44 -16.95 18.35 -18.60
C ALA A 44 -16.74 19.57 -17.68
N LEU A 45 -17.46 19.62 -16.55
CA LEU A 45 -17.40 20.73 -15.62
C LEU A 45 -16.04 20.82 -14.93
N TRP A 46 -15.58 19.74 -14.28
CA TRP A 46 -14.31 19.81 -13.54
C TRP A 46 -13.10 19.94 -14.47
N VAL A 47 -13.15 19.43 -15.70
CA VAL A 47 -12.07 19.61 -16.68
C VAL A 47 -11.90 21.10 -16.99
N VAL A 48 -12.99 21.80 -17.32
CA VAL A 48 -12.95 23.25 -17.60
C VAL A 48 -12.47 24.02 -16.37
N VAL A 49 -13.05 23.74 -15.20
CA VAL A 49 -12.67 24.40 -13.94
C VAL A 49 -11.19 24.19 -13.62
N CYS A 50 -10.67 22.96 -13.73
CA CYS A 50 -9.26 22.67 -13.45
C CYS A 50 -8.32 23.39 -14.42
N ILE A 51 -8.65 23.44 -15.71
CA ILE A 51 -7.87 24.19 -16.71
C ILE A 51 -7.83 25.67 -16.34
N LEU A 52 -8.99 26.27 -16.04
CA LEU A 52 -9.08 27.68 -15.66
C LEU A 52 -8.27 27.97 -14.38
N VAL A 53 -8.35 27.11 -13.36
CA VAL A 53 -7.59 27.24 -12.12
C VAL A 53 -6.08 27.10 -12.36
N ASP A 54 -5.65 26.12 -13.14
CA ASP A 54 -4.24 25.90 -13.43
C ASP A 54 -3.66 27.06 -14.26
N LEU A 55 -4.39 27.58 -15.24
CA LEU A 55 -3.98 28.75 -16.02
C LEU A 55 -3.94 30.03 -15.16
N ALA A 56 -4.96 30.27 -14.34
CA ALA A 56 -5.02 31.42 -13.44
C ALA A 56 -3.91 31.41 -12.37
N THR A 57 -3.42 30.23 -12.00
CA THR A 57 -2.29 30.06 -11.06
C THR A 57 -0.93 29.95 -11.75
N GLY A 58 -0.86 30.15 -13.07
CA GLY A 58 0.38 30.11 -13.86
C GLY A 58 0.99 28.70 -14.02
N LYS A 59 0.22 27.65 -13.74
CA LYS A 59 0.67 26.25 -13.77
C LYS A 59 0.42 25.62 -15.13
N TRP A 60 1.29 25.90 -16.10
CA TRP A 60 1.19 25.44 -17.48
C TRP A 60 1.15 23.92 -17.69
N ARG A 61 1.64 23.13 -16.73
CA ARG A 61 1.59 21.66 -16.78
C ARG A 61 0.25 21.06 -16.35
N LEU A 62 -0.74 21.90 -16.03
CA LEU A 62 -2.09 21.49 -15.61
C LEU A 62 -2.12 20.47 -14.45
N PRO A 63 -1.37 20.69 -13.35
CA PRO A 63 -1.23 19.69 -12.29
C PRO A 63 -2.56 19.38 -11.56
N THR A 64 -3.48 20.34 -11.46
CA THR A 64 -4.79 20.11 -10.83
C THR A 64 -5.62 19.20 -11.72
N LEU A 65 -5.68 19.49 -13.03
CA LEU A 65 -6.37 18.62 -13.99
C LEU A 65 -5.82 17.20 -13.96
N ARG A 66 -4.50 17.04 -13.96
CA ARG A 66 -3.83 15.74 -13.91
C ARG A 66 -4.16 14.96 -12.64
N LEU A 67 -4.21 15.65 -11.50
CA LEU A 67 -4.53 15.04 -10.21
C LEU A 67 -6.01 14.61 -10.15
N VAL A 68 -6.93 15.44 -10.63
CA VAL A 68 -8.36 15.09 -10.66
C VAL A 68 -8.63 13.96 -11.67
N ALA A 69 -7.95 13.96 -12.81
CA ALA A 69 -7.99 12.85 -13.76
C ALA A 69 -7.47 11.54 -13.13
N PHE A 70 -6.37 11.61 -12.36
CA PHE A 70 -5.89 10.46 -11.59
C PHE A 70 -6.92 9.99 -10.56
N ALA A 71 -7.57 10.92 -9.84
CA ALA A 71 -8.60 10.59 -8.86
C ALA A 71 -9.81 9.89 -9.51
N LEU A 72 -10.21 10.30 -10.73
CA LEU A 72 -11.22 9.60 -11.51
C LEU A 72 -10.77 8.15 -11.81
N CYS A 73 -9.55 7.95 -12.33
CA CYS A 73 -9.03 6.61 -12.59
C CYS A 73 -8.95 5.76 -11.31
N TRP A 74 -8.41 6.32 -10.22
CA TRP A 74 -8.29 5.63 -8.93
C TRP A 74 -9.65 5.20 -8.40
N SER A 75 -10.64 6.10 -8.38
CA SER A 75 -11.98 5.79 -7.87
C SER A 75 -12.67 4.65 -8.64
N TRP A 76 -12.53 4.62 -9.96
CA TRP A 76 -13.03 3.50 -10.78
C TRP A 76 -12.24 2.20 -10.56
N LEU A 77 -10.92 2.27 -10.40
CA LEU A 77 -10.10 1.08 -10.10
C LEU A 77 -10.42 0.49 -8.73
N GLU A 78 -10.68 1.33 -7.73
CA GLU A 78 -11.19 0.92 -6.43
C GLU A 78 -12.55 0.23 -6.56
N ALA A 79 -13.51 0.89 -7.23
CA ALA A 79 -14.86 0.36 -7.44
C ALA A 79 -14.85 -1.00 -8.17
N ILE A 80 -14.07 -1.14 -9.23
CA ILE A 80 -13.90 -2.39 -9.97
C ILE A 80 -13.22 -3.44 -9.08
N GLY A 81 -12.16 -3.06 -8.36
CA GLY A 81 -11.41 -3.96 -7.48
C GLY A 81 -12.30 -4.59 -6.41
N VAL A 82 -13.11 -3.79 -5.71
CA VAL A 82 -14.04 -4.31 -4.70
C VAL A 82 -15.19 -5.12 -5.31
N SER A 83 -15.68 -4.75 -6.48
CA SER A 83 -16.70 -5.54 -7.20
C SER A 83 -16.18 -6.92 -7.60
N VAL A 84 -14.97 -6.99 -8.16
CA VAL A 84 -14.31 -8.27 -8.49
C VAL A 84 -14.05 -9.07 -7.21
N ALA A 85 -13.62 -8.43 -6.12
CA ALA A 85 -13.48 -9.09 -4.83
C ALA A 85 -14.82 -9.63 -4.29
N GLY A 86 -15.93 -8.93 -4.51
CA GLY A 86 -17.29 -9.38 -4.21
C GLY A 86 -17.67 -10.60 -5.02
N ILE A 87 -17.45 -10.58 -6.34
CA ILE A 87 -17.68 -11.72 -7.24
C ILE A 87 -16.87 -12.93 -6.80
N LEU A 88 -15.57 -12.75 -6.52
CA LEU A 88 -14.71 -13.83 -6.01
C LEU A 88 -15.27 -14.45 -4.73
N TRP A 89 -15.84 -13.65 -3.84
CA TRP A 89 -16.48 -14.15 -2.62
C TRP A 89 -17.76 -14.95 -2.93
N LEU A 90 -18.63 -14.45 -3.81
CA LEU A 90 -19.87 -15.12 -4.22
C LEU A 90 -19.61 -16.48 -4.87
N VAL A 91 -18.57 -16.61 -5.69
CA VAL A 91 -18.21 -17.88 -6.34
C VAL A 91 -17.34 -18.80 -5.45
N GLY A 92 -17.27 -18.53 -4.14
CA GLY A 92 -16.52 -19.35 -3.18
C GLY A 92 -14.99 -19.21 -3.24
N ARG A 93 -14.46 -18.28 -4.07
CA ARG A 93 -13.02 -18.00 -4.24
C ARG A 93 -12.51 -16.85 -3.37
N GLY A 94 -13.32 -16.31 -2.47
CA GLY A 94 -12.94 -15.17 -1.61
C GLY A 94 -11.70 -15.44 -0.73
N LYS A 95 -11.51 -16.69 -0.29
CA LYS A 95 -10.33 -17.13 0.48
C LYS A 95 -9.15 -17.61 -0.40
N SER A 96 -9.30 -17.59 -1.73
CA SER A 96 -8.24 -18.03 -2.64
C SER A 96 -7.12 -16.99 -2.70
N GLN A 97 -6.00 -17.24 -2.01
CA GLN A 97 -4.86 -16.32 -2.06
C GLN A 97 -4.36 -16.06 -3.49
N PRO A 98 -4.24 -17.07 -4.40
CA PRO A 98 -3.85 -16.79 -5.78
C PRO A 98 -4.76 -15.79 -6.50
N ALA A 99 -6.08 -15.88 -6.28
CA ALA A 99 -7.03 -14.96 -6.89
C ALA A 99 -6.90 -13.54 -6.32
N ASN A 100 -6.72 -13.41 -5.00
CA ASN A 100 -6.56 -12.11 -4.35
C ASN A 100 -5.19 -11.47 -4.69
N TYR A 101 -4.11 -12.25 -4.81
CA TYR A 101 -2.83 -11.76 -5.29
C TYR A 101 -2.88 -11.34 -6.77
N ALA A 102 -3.60 -12.08 -7.61
CA ALA A 102 -3.83 -11.68 -9.00
C ALA A 102 -4.60 -10.35 -9.08
N LEU A 103 -5.62 -10.17 -8.22
CA LEU A 103 -6.37 -8.92 -8.13
C LEU A 103 -5.50 -7.76 -7.61
N GLN A 104 -4.69 -7.97 -6.57
CA GLN A 104 -3.72 -6.96 -6.11
C GLN A 104 -2.73 -6.58 -7.22
N ARG A 105 -2.18 -7.57 -7.93
CA ARG A 105 -1.26 -7.34 -9.04
C ARG A 105 -1.91 -6.51 -10.14
N TRP A 106 -3.13 -6.86 -10.54
CA TRP A 106 -3.89 -6.11 -11.52
C TRP A 106 -4.11 -4.66 -11.04
N TRP A 107 -4.60 -4.48 -9.82
CA TRP A 107 -4.89 -3.18 -9.23
C TRP A 107 -3.65 -2.29 -9.18
N ALA A 108 -2.53 -2.81 -8.67
CA ALA A 108 -1.27 -2.06 -8.59
C ALA A 108 -0.75 -1.69 -10.00
N LYS A 109 -0.83 -2.61 -10.96
CA LYS A 109 -0.45 -2.35 -12.36
C LYS A 109 -1.29 -1.26 -12.99
N GLN A 110 -2.61 -1.29 -12.80
CA GLN A 110 -3.50 -0.28 -13.37
C GLN A 110 -3.30 1.09 -12.72
N LEU A 111 -3.06 1.16 -11.40
CA LEU A 111 -2.77 2.42 -10.73
C LEU A 111 -1.44 3.05 -11.14
N ILE A 112 -0.38 2.25 -11.31
CA ILE A 112 0.87 2.77 -11.88
C ILE A 112 0.66 3.22 -13.33
N GLY A 113 -0.15 2.47 -14.10
CA GLY A 113 -0.55 2.85 -15.46
C GLY A 113 -1.30 4.19 -15.51
N SER A 114 -2.27 4.40 -14.62
CA SER A 114 -3.01 5.66 -14.55
C SER A 114 -2.10 6.81 -14.11
N LEU A 115 -1.24 6.62 -13.10
CA LEU A 115 -0.23 7.64 -12.71
C LEU A 115 0.68 8.02 -13.88
N ARG A 116 1.11 7.07 -14.71
CA ARG A 116 1.90 7.33 -15.92
C ARG A 116 1.12 8.21 -16.90
N ILE A 117 -0.12 7.84 -17.19
CA ILE A 117 -0.96 8.52 -18.19
C ILE A 117 -1.38 9.92 -17.72
N THR A 118 -1.87 10.04 -16.49
CA THR A 118 -2.45 11.30 -15.99
C THR A 118 -1.37 12.22 -15.44
N CYS A 119 -0.41 11.71 -14.68
CA CYS A 119 0.55 12.52 -13.94
C CYS A 119 1.94 12.56 -14.60
N GLY A 120 2.20 11.77 -15.66
CA GLY A 120 3.52 11.66 -16.27
C GLY A 120 4.54 10.96 -15.36
N PHE A 121 4.08 10.08 -14.48
CA PHE A 121 4.93 9.40 -13.50
C PHE A 121 5.84 8.37 -14.16
N GLY A 122 7.17 8.54 -14.06
CA GLY A 122 8.17 7.56 -14.52
C GLY A 122 8.72 6.75 -13.35
N ILE A 123 8.88 5.44 -13.54
CA ILE A 123 9.56 4.56 -12.59
C ILE A 123 10.64 3.82 -13.35
N ASP A 124 11.88 4.01 -12.93
CA ASP A 124 12.99 3.19 -13.35
C ASP A 124 13.23 2.08 -12.32
N VAL A 125 13.51 0.88 -12.80
CA VAL A 125 13.69 -0.30 -11.93
C VAL A 125 14.91 -1.06 -12.39
N GLU A 126 15.95 -0.98 -11.58
CA GLU A 126 17.15 -1.80 -11.69
C GLU A 126 17.03 -3.02 -10.77
N GLY A 127 17.76 -4.10 -11.06
CA GLY A 127 17.84 -5.22 -10.13
C GLY A 127 16.65 -6.19 -10.16
N VAL A 128 15.90 -6.27 -11.27
CA VAL A 128 14.76 -7.18 -11.43
C VAL A 128 15.18 -8.55 -11.96
N GLU A 129 16.47 -8.90 -11.87
CA GLU A 129 16.95 -10.24 -12.21
C GLU A 129 16.22 -11.29 -11.36
N PRO A 130 16.27 -12.58 -11.74
CA PRO A 130 15.56 -13.63 -11.01
C PRO A 130 15.95 -13.62 -9.53
N LEU A 131 15.09 -13.05 -8.70
CA LEU A 131 15.27 -13.06 -7.27
C LEU A 131 15.27 -14.52 -6.79
N SER A 132 15.92 -14.80 -5.66
CA SER A 132 15.92 -16.15 -5.05
C SER A 132 14.49 -16.62 -4.79
N GLU A 133 14.13 -17.84 -5.16
CA GLU A 133 12.79 -18.43 -4.91
C GLU A 133 12.43 -18.54 -3.41
N LYS A 134 13.42 -18.40 -2.52
CA LYS A 134 13.21 -18.37 -1.07
C LYS A 134 12.35 -17.16 -0.65
N PRO A 135 11.68 -17.22 0.52
CA PRO A 135 11.11 -16.05 1.18
C PRO A 135 12.11 -14.90 1.28
N LEU A 136 11.67 -13.67 0.98
CA LEU A 136 12.53 -12.48 1.02
C LEU A 136 12.01 -11.44 2.00
N VAL A 137 12.91 -10.68 2.60
CA VAL A 137 12.57 -9.48 3.36
C VAL A 137 13.02 -8.27 2.55
N CYS A 138 12.08 -7.41 2.18
CA CYS A 138 12.36 -6.14 1.52
C CYS A 138 12.39 -5.03 2.58
N LEU A 139 13.55 -4.40 2.72
CA LEU A 139 13.76 -3.24 3.57
C LEU A 139 13.65 -1.98 2.71
N GLY A 140 12.47 -1.36 2.69
CA GLY A 140 12.20 -0.16 1.91
C GLY A 140 12.47 1.11 2.70
N ARG A 141 13.07 2.11 2.05
CA ARG A 141 12.97 3.51 2.50
C ARG A 141 11.54 3.99 2.38
N HIS A 142 11.03 4.71 3.37
CA HIS A 142 9.69 5.30 3.27
C HIS A 142 9.78 6.79 2.91
N ALA A 143 9.69 7.12 1.62
CA ALA A 143 9.77 8.48 1.11
C ALA A 143 8.40 9.09 0.78
N SER A 144 7.39 8.27 0.46
CA SER A 144 6.12 8.75 -0.09
C SER A 144 4.92 7.88 0.30
N LEU A 145 3.71 8.37 0.00
CA LEU A 145 2.49 7.55 0.09
C LEU A 145 2.47 6.44 -0.97
N GLY A 146 3.19 6.61 -2.08
CA GLY A 146 3.23 5.68 -3.20
C GLY A 146 4.19 4.50 -3.02
N ASP A 147 5.04 4.47 -1.99
CA ASP A 147 6.10 3.45 -1.87
C ASP A 147 5.53 2.02 -1.78
N ALA A 148 4.42 1.85 -1.06
CA ALA A 148 3.72 0.58 -0.96
C ALA A 148 3.13 0.16 -2.31
N LEU A 149 2.56 1.11 -3.07
CA LEU A 149 2.02 0.85 -4.41
C LEU A 149 3.12 0.50 -5.41
N VAL A 150 4.21 1.26 -5.44
CA VAL A 150 5.36 1.01 -6.33
C VAL A 150 5.98 -0.34 -6.02
N SER A 151 6.24 -0.66 -4.75
CA SER A 151 6.75 -1.98 -4.38
C SER A 151 5.76 -3.11 -4.71
N ALA A 152 4.45 -2.90 -4.56
CA ALA A 152 3.45 -3.91 -4.91
C ALA A 152 3.43 -4.17 -6.42
N TRP A 153 3.61 -3.11 -7.22
CA TRP A 153 3.78 -3.21 -8.66
C TRP A 153 5.09 -3.91 -9.04
N VAL A 154 6.24 -3.53 -8.47
CA VAL A 154 7.53 -4.17 -8.75
C VAL A 154 7.48 -5.66 -8.39
N PHE A 155 7.12 -6.00 -7.16
CA PHE A 155 7.09 -7.39 -6.70
C PHE A 155 6.01 -8.20 -7.41
N GLY A 156 4.78 -7.69 -7.51
CA GLY A 156 3.69 -8.43 -8.12
C GLY A 156 3.79 -8.52 -9.64
N SER A 157 4.15 -7.43 -10.31
CA SER A 157 4.10 -7.31 -11.78
C SER A 157 5.37 -7.67 -12.49
N LEU A 158 6.53 -7.31 -11.94
CA LEU A 158 7.83 -7.53 -12.57
C LEU A 158 8.53 -8.76 -12.01
N ALA A 159 8.63 -8.89 -10.69
CA ALA A 159 9.32 -10.01 -10.03
C ALA A 159 8.44 -11.25 -9.82
N HIS A 160 7.14 -11.17 -10.12
CA HIS A 160 6.16 -12.27 -9.96
C HIS A 160 6.14 -12.89 -8.56
N ARG A 161 6.21 -12.03 -7.54
CA ARG A 161 6.23 -12.35 -6.11
C ARG A 161 4.91 -12.04 -5.41
N TYR A 162 4.81 -12.50 -4.17
CA TYR A 162 3.66 -12.33 -3.29
C TYR A 162 4.03 -11.38 -2.13
N PRO A 163 3.93 -10.06 -2.33
CA PRO A 163 4.33 -9.13 -1.29
C PRO A 163 3.30 -9.11 -0.15
N ARG A 164 3.81 -9.05 1.07
CA ARG A 164 3.09 -8.97 2.35
C ARG A 164 3.55 -7.73 3.07
N TYR A 165 2.62 -6.91 3.52
CA TYR A 165 2.93 -5.59 4.07
C TYR A 165 2.54 -5.49 5.54
N VAL A 166 3.36 -4.74 6.28
CA VAL A 166 2.94 -4.11 7.55
C VAL A 166 2.39 -2.72 7.22
N MET A 167 1.07 -2.57 7.30
CA MET A 167 0.34 -1.37 6.89
C MET A 167 -0.29 -0.65 8.08
N LYS A 168 -0.51 0.65 7.98
CA LYS A 168 -1.21 1.42 9.02
C LYS A 168 -2.70 1.04 9.04
N LYS A 169 -3.32 0.87 10.21
CA LYS A 169 -4.77 0.52 10.32
C LYS A 169 -5.70 1.48 9.58
N GLU A 170 -5.34 2.74 9.45
CA GLU A 170 -6.16 3.77 8.81
C GLU A 170 -6.25 3.55 7.29
N LEU A 171 -5.35 2.76 6.70
CA LEU A 171 -5.46 2.32 5.31
C LEU A 171 -6.66 1.39 5.08
N LEU A 172 -7.31 0.89 6.13
CA LEU A 172 -8.60 0.19 6.01
C LEU A 172 -9.76 1.13 5.60
N LEU A 173 -9.53 2.43 5.49
CA LEU A 173 -10.48 3.36 4.87
C LEU A 173 -10.47 3.27 3.34
N ASP A 174 -9.42 2.68 2.75
CA ASP A 174 -9.36 2.35 1.34
C ASP A 174 -10.09 1.01 1.09
N PRO A 175 -11.12 0.97 0.21
CA PRO A 175 -11.96 -0.22 0.02
C PRO A 175 -11.21 -1.46 -0.45
N CYS A 176 -10.29 -1.34 -1.42
CA CYS A 176 -9.49 -2.47 -1.90
C CYS A 176 -8.53 -2.98 -0.82
N LEU A 177 -7.90 -2.09 -0.06
CA LEU A 177 -7.03 -2.48 1.05
C LEU A 177 -7.83 -3.13 2.20
N ASP A 178 -9.03 -2.65 2.52
CA ASP A 178 -9.90 -3.28 3.52
C ASP A 178 -10.34 -4.69 3.11
N VAL A 179 -10.78 -4.85 1.85
CA VAL A 179 -11.34 -6.11 1.38
C VAL A 179 -10.26 -7.10 0.95
N VAL A 180 -9.43 -6.74 -0.03
CA VAL A 180 -8.41 -7.62 -0.61
C VAL A 180 -7.18 -7.66 0.28
N GLY A 181 -6.77 -6.52 0.83
CA GLY A 181 -5.60 -6.44 1.73
C GLY A 181 -5.74 -7.31 2.97
N GLN A 182 -6.97 -7.59 3.45
CA GLN A 182 -7.24 -8.54 4.55
C GLN A 182 -7.45 -10.00 4.10
N ARG A 183 -7.53 -10.27 2.79
CA ARG A 183 -7.67 -11.64 2.22
C ARG A 183 -6.33 -12.25 1.84
N ILE A 184 -5.29 -11.44 1.80
CA ILE A 184 -3.88 -11.85 1.68
C ILE A 184 -3.17 -11.59 3.03
N PRO A 185 -2.05 -12.27 3.30
CA PRO A 185 -1.33 -12.19 4.58
C PRO A 185 -0.57 -10.86 4.80
N ASN A 186 -1.26 -9.72 4.68
CA ASN A 186 -0.81 -8.44 5.21
C ASN A 186 -1.16 -8.33 6.70
N TYR A 187 -0.49 -7.43 7.40
CA TYR A 187 -0.83 -7.06 8.78
C TYR A 187 -1.09 -5.55 8.90
N PHE A 188 -2.25 -5.18 9.43
CA PHE A 188 -2.61 -3.78 9.68
C PHE A 188 -2.32 -3.42 11.13
N VAL A 189 -1.27 -2.63 11.35
CA VAL A 189 -0.76 -2.24 12.67
C VAL A 189 -1.49 -1.02 13.22
N ASP A 190 -1.87 -1.07 14.49
CA ASP A 190 -2.34 0.08 15.25
C ASP A 190 -1.19 0.73 16.03
N ARG A 191 -0.62 1.79 15.45
CA ARG A 191 0.52 2.50 16.05
C ARG A 191 0.19 3.28 17.33
N GLY A 192 -1.10 3.52 17.59
CA GLY A 192 -1.58 4.16 18.81
C GLY A 192 -2.00 3.16 19.89
N SER A 193 -1.90 1.85 19.61
CA SER A 193 -2.26 0.80 20.54
C SER A 193 -1.34 0.82 21.77
N ALA A 194 -1.93 0.71 22.96
CA ALA A 194 -1.19 0.47 24.19
C ALA A 194 -0.61 -0.97 24.23
N ALA A 195 -1.14 -1.88 23.41
CA ALA A 195 -0.77 -3.29 23.35
C ALA A 195 0.35 -3.56 22.33
N ILE A 196 1.51 -2.94 22.50
CA ILE A 196 2.68 -3.09 21.60
C ILE A 196 3.04 -4.56 21.35
N ARG A 197 2.93 -5.42 22.38
CA ARG A 197 3.20 -6.87 22.25
C ARG A 197 2.30 -7.55 21.20
N GLN A 198 1.02 -7.23 21.20
CA GLN A 198 0.06 -7.78 20.24
C GLN A 198 0.39 -7.36 18.80
N GLU A 199 0.79 -6.11 18.60
CA GLU A 199 1.22 -5.61 17.30
C GLU A 199 2.47 -6.34 16.79
N ILE A 200 3.45 -6.57 17.67
CA ILE A 200 4.66 -7.34 17.34
C ILE A 200 4.30 -8.79 17.01
N ASP A 201 3.40 -9.43 17.77
CA ASP A 201 3.00 -10.81 17.53
C ASP A 201 2.25 -10.97 16.20
N GLY A 202 1.45 -9.98 15.80
CA GLY A 202 0.83 -9.96 14.48
C GLY A 202 1.84 -9.86 13.34
N ILE A 203 2.87 -9.02 13.49
CA ILE A 203 3.98 -8.94 12.54
C ILE A 203 4.76 -10.27 12.48
N ARG A 204 5.06 -10.87 13.64
CA ARG A 204 5.71 -12.19 13.72
C ARG A 204 4.89 -13.26 13.02
N ALA A 205 3.59 -13.30 13.23
CA ALA A 205 2.70 -14.29 12.63
C ALA A 205 2.61 -14.12 11.09
N MET A 206 2.66 -12.87 10.59
CA MET A 206 2.75 -12.59 9.15
C MET A 206 4.05 -13.15 8.54
N ALA A 207 5.18 -12.96 9.23
CA ALA A 207 6.51 -13.39 8.77
C ALA A 207 6.77 -14.90 8.94
N ALA A 208 6.32 -15.51 10.04
CA ALA A 208 6.58 -16.92 10.39
C ALA A 208 6.04 -17.92 9.37
N ASN A 209 5.07 -17.49 8.55
CA ASN A 209 4.34 -18.31 7.60
C ASN A 209 4.65 -17.97 6.15
N MET A 210 5.83 -17.44 5.88
CA MET A 210 6.27 -17.16 4.52
C MET A 210 6.65 -18.45 3.78
N ILE A 211 6.21 -18.51 2.53
CA ILE A 211 6.43 -19.59 1.57
C ILE A 211 7.34 -19.08 0.43
N PRO A 212 7.85 -19.97 -0.43
CA PRO A 212 8.56 -19.55 -1.63
C PRO A 212 7.77 -18.48 -2.40
N LYS A 213 8.50 -17.48 -2.91
CA LYS A 213 7.98 -16.26 -3.56
C LYS A 213 7.32 -15.19 -2.68
N ASP A 214 7.14 -15.41 -1.39
CA ASP A 214 6.71 -14.32 -0.50
C ASP A 214 7.80 -13.27 -0.33
N VAL A 215 7.35 -12.03 -0.18
CA VAL A 215 8.22 -10.90 0.17
C VAL A 215 7.58 -10.15 1.34
N ALA A 216 8.19 -10.18 2.52
CA ALA A 216 7.80 -9.33 3.63
C ALA A 216 8.36 -7.94 3.38
N VAL A 217 7.50 -6.99 3.04
CA VAL A 217 7.88 -5.60 2.80
C VAL A 217 7.69 -4.82 4.10
N ILE A 218 8.81 -4.29 4.61
CA ILE A 218 8.84 -3.45 5.80
C ILE A 218 9.53 -2.13 5.48
N PHE A 219 9.00 -1.07 6.09
CA PHE A 219 9.57 0.27 6.08
C PHE A 219 10.16 0.55 7.47
N PRO A 220 11.44 0.25 7.73
CA PRO A 220 11.99 0.18 9.10
C PRO A 220 11.95 1.51 9.86
N GLU A 221 11.97 2.62 9.12
CA GLU A 221 11.83 3.98 9.64
C GLU A 221 10.47 4.20 10.34
N GLY A 222 9.44 3.44 9.95
CA GLY A 222 8.09 3.52 10.51
C GLY A 222 7.36 4.83 10.20
N THR A 223 7.98 5.81 9.53
CA THR A 223 7.35 7.06 9.07
C THR A 223 8.07 7.56 7.84
N ARG A 224 7.43 8.48 7.11
CA ARG A 224 8.06 9.10 5.94
C ARG A 224 9.27 9.93 6.37
N THR A 225 10.38 9.78 5.65
CA THR A 225 11.59 10.58 5.87
C THR A 225 11.29 12.07 5.67
N ASN A 226 11.72 12.90 6.62
CA ASN A 226 11.80 14.37 6.50
C ASN A 226 13.12 14.78 7.16
N ASP A 227 13.83 15.74 6.58
CA ASP A 227 15.12 16.25 7.07
C ASP A 227 15.01 16.73 8.52
N GLU A 228 13.97 17.48 8.86
CA GLU A 228 13.72 17.95 10.23
C GLU A 228 13.58 16.78 11.20
N LYS A 229 12.87 15.72 10.79
CA LYS A 229 12.69 14.51 11.61
C LYS A 229 14.00 13.74 11.75
N ARG A 230 14.82 13.71 10.69
CA ARG A 230 16.13 13.05 10.70
C ARG A 230 17.04 13.72 11.72
N VAL A 231 17.21 15.03 11.62
CA VAL A 231 18.05 15.81 12.55
C VAL A 231 17.57 15.61 13.99
N ALA A 232 16.26 15.73 14.24
CA ALA A 232 15.70 15.54 15.57
C ALA A 232 15.90 14.11 16.11
N LEU A 233 15.79 13.07 15.27
CA LEU A 233 16.01 11.68 15.68
C LEU A 233 17.48 11.39 15.97
N VAL A 234 18.40 11.89 15.14
CA VAL A 234 19.84 11.74 15.34
C VAL A 234 20.27 12.40 16.66
N GLN A 235 19.83 13.64 16.92
CA GLN A 235 20.08 14.32 18.20
C GLN A 235 19.51 13.57 19.42
N ARG A 236 18.34 12.92 19.27
CA ARG A 236 17.78 12.09 20.34
C ARG A 236 18.59 10.81 20.56
N LEU A 237 19.10 10.19 19.50
CA LEU A 237 19.94 9.01 19.59
C LEU A 237 21.28 9.30 20.24
N GLU A 238 21.89 10.45 19.96
CA GLU A 238 23.12 10.89 20.61
C GLU A 238 23.01 10.84 22.13
N LYS A 239 21.87 11.28 22.68
CA LYS A 239 21.61 11.30 24.12
C LYS A 239 21.18 9.95 24.69
N ARG A 240 20.41 9.16 23.92
CA ARG A 240 19.71 7.96 24.46
C ARG A 240 20.42 6.64 24.15
N ALA A 241 21.15 6.57 23.04
CA ALA A 241 21.84 5.37 22.57
C ALA A 241 23.10 5.76 21.75
N PRO A 242 24.19 6.21 22.42
CA PRO A 242 25.38 6.74 21.75
C PRO A 242 26.04 5.75 20.77
N GLU A 243 26.05 4.46 21.09
CA GLU A 243 26.59 3.42 20.20
C GLU A 243 25.77 3.26 18.91
N LEU A 244 24.44 3.38 19.02
CA LEU A 244 23.55 3.32 17.86
C LEU A 244 23.64 4.61 17.04
N HIS A 245 23.79 5.75 17.71
CA HIS A 245 24.05 7.04 17.07
C HIS A 245 25.31 6.98 16.20
N ALA A 246 26.44 6.48 16.74
CA ALA A 246 27.70 6.36 16.00
C ALA A 246 27.55 5.55 14.70
N LYS A 247 26.68 4.53 14.69
CA LYS A 247 26.41 3.69 13.51
C LYS A 247 25.46 4.34 12.50
N LEU A 248 24.56 5.21 12.94
CA LEU A 248 23.45 5.72 12.12
C LEU A 248 23.57 7.20 11.75
N VAL A 249 24.49 7.95 12.37
CA VAL A 249 24.67 9.39 12.12
C VAL A 249 25.03 9.71 10.67
N GLY A 250 25.73 8.80 9.98
CA GLY A 250 26.10 8.95 8.56
C GLY A 250 24.96 8.70 7.58
N LEU A 251 23.76 8.32 8.04
CA LEU A 251 22.61 8.11 7.15
C LEU A 251 22.02 9.45 6.73
N GLU A 252 22.34 9.92 5.52
CA GLU A 252 21.86 11.23 5.04
C GLU A 252 20.40 11.20 4.58
N ARG A 253 19.96 10.07 4.01
CA ARG A 253 18.65 9.98 3.33
C ARG A 253 17.63 9.09 4.06
N LEU A 254 18.03 8.46 5.16
CA LEU A 254 17.18 7.55 5.92
C LEU A 254 16.97 8.09 7.33
N LEU A 255 15.78 7.86 7.89
CA LEU A 255 15.62 7.93 9.33
C LEU A 255 16.26 6.69 9.98
N PRO A 256 16.74 6.81 11.22
CA PRO A 256 17.10 5.65 12.02
C PRO A 256 15.92 4.66 12.10
N PRO A 257 16.15 3.34 11.98
CA PRO A 257 15.11 2.34 12.18
C PRO A 257 14.47 2.51 13.56
N ARG A 258 13.16 2.31 13.64
CA ARG A 258 12.47 2.35 14.92
C ARG A 258 12.95 1.16 15.76
N SER A 259 13.42 1.44 16.98
CA SER A 259 13.78 0.39 17.94
C SER A 259 12.55 -0.45 18.29
N ALA A 260 12.73 -1.77 18.35
CA ALA A 260 11.71 -2.72 18.79
C ALA A 260 11.37 -2.55 20.29
#